data_AF-A0A3M5FRA4-F1
#
_entry.id   AF-A0A3M5FRA4-F1
#
_cell.length_a   1.000
_cell.length_b   1.000
_cell.length_c   1.000
_cell.angle_alpha   90.00
_cell.angle_beta   90.00
_cell.angle_gamma   90.00
#
_symmetry.space_group_name_H-M   'P 1'
#
loop_
_entity.id
_entity.type
_entity.pdbx_description
1 polymer ?
#
loop_
_entity_poly.entity_id
_entity_poly.type
_entity_poly.pdbx_seq_one_letter_code
_entity_poly.pdbx_strand_id
1 'polypeptide(L)'
;MKPGEAVPLYQVDGRANDHTDEIRVAYNNFKRGKNKPHIPCSNRQAIFYQLETPGRFESAHHDSQRIIPAVTKAIRETLRNVVFLDPRPALMRDYAYVKDDLIKEDGSNMSAVLYRISQEPEQKTRLLAFIKSLPEQDITDIEFIKTDRNDVMVRLVESFGQKSRTVDAPLLSDGTLRVLAVGATLLTAPEGALVVIEEIDNGVHPSRAETLVRQLRATAAEESC
;
A
#
# COMPACT_ATOMS: atom_id res chain seq x y z
N MET A 1 26.40 -22.89 8.57
CA MET A 1 25.43 -23.27 7.52
C MET A 1 26.20 -23.89 6.37
N LYS A 2 25.85 -25.09 5.88
CA LYS A 2 26.49 -25.68 4.69
C LYS A 2 25.59 -25.47 3.46
N PRO A 3 26.15 -25.17 2.28
CA PRO A 3 25.38 -25.07 1.03
C PRO A 3 25.01 -26.48 0.55
N GLY A 4 23.79 -26.70 0.04
CA GLY A 4 23.58 -27.83 -0.88
C GLY A 4 22.25 -28.58 -0.98
N GLU A 5 21.14 -28.25 -0.30
CA GLU A 5 19.80 -28.72 -0.72
C GLU A 5 18.68 -28.04 0.08
N ALA A 6 18.20 -26.90 -0.38
CA ALA A 6 16.96 -26.33 0.10
C ALA A 6 15.81 -26.98 -0.69
N VAL A 7 15.23 -28.05 -0.14
CA VAL A 7 13.97 -28.58 -0.69
C VAL A 7 12.92 -27.47 -0.51
N PRO A 8 12.26 -27.00 -1.58
CA PRO A 8 11.27 -25.93 -1.48
C PRO A 8 10.11 -26.37 -0.59
N LEU A 9 9.43 -25.41 0.08
CA LEU A 9 8.28 -25.73 0.95
C LEU A 9 7.17 -26.46 0.18
N TYR A 10 7.01 -26.11 -1.10
CA TYR A 10 6.17 -26.83 -2.04
C TYR A 10 6.72 -26.69 -3.46
N GLN A 11 6.30 -27.59 -4.34
CA GLN A 11 6.58 -27.56 -5.77
C GLN A 11 5.33 -27.95 -6.54
N VAL A 12 4.98 -27.17 -7.56
CA VAL A 12 3.91 -27.53 -8.50
C VAL A 12 4.51 -28.44 -9.55
N ASP A 13 4.13 -29.71 -9.55
CA ASP A 13 4.59 -30.73 -10.50
C ASP A 13 3.44 -31.39 -11.29
N GLY A 14 2.18 -31.13 -10.92
CA GLY A 14 0.99 -31.55 -11.66
C GLY A 14 0.69 -30.65 -12.87
N ARG A 15 0.32 -31.26 -14.00
CA ARG A 15 -0.32 -30.56 -15.12
C ARG A 15 -1.80 -30.37 -14.83
N ALA A 16 -2.37 -29.22 -15.20
CA ALA A 16 -3.82 -29.03 -15.20
C ALA A 16 -4.46 -30.07 -16.13
N ASN A 17 -5.56 -30.66 -15.69
CA ASN A 17 -6.38 -31.56 -16.51
C ASN A 17 -7.43 -30.71 -17.23
N ASP A 18 -7.72 -31.00 -18.50
CA ASP A 18 -8.71 -30.25 -19.32
C ASP A 18 -10.12 -30.23 -18.73
N HIS A 19 -10.38 -31.10 -17.75
CA HIS A 19 -11.68 -31.26 -17.09
C HIS A 19 -11.72 -30.77 -15.63
N THR A 20 -10.59 -30.36 -15.05
CA THR A 20 -10.54 -29.94 -13.64
C THR A 20 -9.52 -28.83 -13.40
N ASP A 21 -9.90 -27.84 -12.61
CA ASP A 21 -9.00 -26.78 -12.11
C ASP A 21 -8.06 -27.26 -11.00
N GLU A 22 -8.00 -28.56 -10.73
CA GLU A 22 -7.15 -29.16 -9.70
C GLU A 22 -5.76 -29.51 -10.26
N ILE A 23 -4.73 -29.12 -9.51
CA ILE A 23 -3.32 -29.46 -9.76
C ILE A 23 -2.73 -30.13 -8.53
N ARG A 24 -1.81 -31.07 -8.77
CA ARG A 24 -1.04 -31.71 -7.71
C ARG A 24 0.14 -30.83 -7.32
N VAL A 25 0.29 -30.64 -6.01
CA VAL A 25 1.37 -29.87 -5.41
C VAL A 25 2.12 -30.77 -4.45
N ALA A 26 3.40 -31.01 -4.72
CA ALA A 26 4.30 -31.67 -3.78
C ALA A 26 4.62 -30.71 -2.62
N TYR A 27 4.59 -31.16 -1.37
CA TYR A 27 4.96 -30.35 -0.21
C TYR A 27 6.11 -30.96 0.59
N ASN A 28 6.86 -30.12 1.29
CA ASN A 28 7.98 -30.58 2.09
C ASN A 28 7.49 -31.18 3.41
N ASN A 29 7.60 -32.51 3.54
CA ASN A 29 7.40 -33.24 4.80
C ASN A 29 8.61 -33.20 5.74
N PHE A 30 9.63 -32.40 5.41
CA PHE A 30 10.87 -32.21 6.16
C PHE A 30 11.69 -33.50 6.39
N LYS A 31 11.37 -34.58 5.68
CA LYS A 31 12.14 -35.82 5.63
C LYS A 31 13.07 -35.83 4.42
N ARG A 32 14.23 -36.49 4.55
CA ARG A 32 15.12 -36.76 3.41
C ARG A 32 14.46 -37.78 2.48
N GLY A 33 14.51 -37.53 1.18
CA GLY A 33 13.94 -38.42 0.18
C GLY A 33 13.45 -37.65 -1.05
N LYS A 34 13.51 -38.31 -2.21
CA LYS A 34 13.04 -37.75 -3.49
C LYS A 34 11.52 -37.71 -3.60
N ASN A 35 10.84 -38.65 -2.96
CA ASN A 35 9.38 -38.73 -2.99
C ASN A 35 8.80 -37.83 -1.90
N LYS A 36 8.10 -36.78 -2.34
CA LYS A 36 7.38 -35.85 -1.47
C LYS A 36 5.88 -36.15 -1.54
N PRO A 37 5.15 -35.99 -0.42
CA PRO A 37 3.71 -36.14 -0.43
C PRO A 37 3.07 -35.03 -1.27
N HIS A 38 1.89 -35.32 -1.82
CA HIS A 38 1.14 -34.38 -2.64
C HIS A 38 -0.15 -33.97 -1.96
N ILE A 39 -0.57 -32.75 -2.26
CA ILE A 39 -1.87 -32.22 -1.89
C ILE A 39 -2.56 -31.67 -3.15
N PRO A 40 -3.87 -31.91 -3.35
CA PRO A 40 -4.61 -31.26 -4.42
C PRO A 40 -4.77 -29.77 -4.13
N CYS A 41 -4.54 -28.91 -5.11
CA CYS A 41 -4.78 -27.47 -5.02
C CYS A 41 -5.50 -26.97 -6.26
N SER A 42 -6.25 -25.89 -6.16
CA SER A 42 -6.83 -25.21 -7.33
C SER A 42 -5.78 -24.37 -8.05
N ASN A 43 -5.78 -24.37 -9.38
CA ASN A 43 -5.00 -23.43 -10.20
C ASN A 43 -5.63 -22.03 -10.30
N ARG A 44 -6.84 -21.82 -9.74
CA ARG A 44 -7.56 -20.53 -9.75
C ARG A 44 -7.13 -19.59 -8.62
N GLN A 45 -6.34 -20.07 -7.67
CA GLN A 45 -5.83 -19.30 -6.54
C GLN A 45 -4.34 -19.62 -6.34
N ALA A 46 -3.56 -18.64 -5.92
CA ALA A 46 -2.15 -18.86 -5.61
C ALA A 46 -1.97 -20.00 -4.60
N ILE A 47 -1.01 -20.89 -4.86
CA ILE A 47 -0.84 -22.14 -4.10
C ILE A 47 -0.55 -21.88 -2.62
N PHE A 48 0.31 -20.91 -2.31
CA PHE A 48 0.69 -20.62 -0.93
C PHE A 48 -0.51 -20.24 -0.04
N TYR A 49 -1.52 -19.55 -0.59
CA TYR A 49 -2.76 -19.24 0.13
C TYR A 49 -3.51 -20.50 0.57
N GLN A 50 -3.54 -21.51 -0.31
CA GLN A 50 -4.24 -22.75 -0.02
C GLN A 50 -3.47 -23.61 1.00
N LEU A 51 -2.18 -23.36 1.21
CA LEU A 51 -1.32 -24.10 2.14
C LEU A 51 -1.29 -23.49 3.55
N GLU A 52 -2.04 -22.42 3.80
CA GLU A 52 -2.09 -21.75 5.11
C GLU A 52 -2.87 -22.56 6.16
N THR A 53 -3.73 -23.50 5.75
CA THR A 53 -4.54 -24.30 6.68
C THR A 53 -3.77 -25.54 7.14
N PRO A 54 -3.40 -25.68 8.44
CA PRO A 54 -2.61 -26.83 8.93
C PRO A 54 -3.27 -28.19 8.66
N GLY A 55 -4.58 -28.30 8.82
CA GLY A 55 -5.33 -29.56 8.66
C GLY A 55 -5.33 -30.14 7.23
N ARG A 56 -4.76 -29.42 6.26
CA ARG A 56 -4.62 -29.88 4.88
C ARG A 56 -3.45 -30.85 4.67
N PHE A 57 -2.46 -30.85 5.57
CA PHE A 57 -1.34 -31.78 5.52
C PHE A 57 -1.67 -33.08 6.29
N GLU A 58 -0.99 -34.17 5.96
CA GLU A 58 -1.16 -35.43 6.69
C GLU A 58 -0.86 -35.25 8.18
N SER A 59 -1.61 -35.96 9.03
CA SER A 59 -1.51 -35.87 10.50
C SER A 59 -0.11 -36.19 11.04
N ALA A 60 0.62 -37.08 10.36
CA ALA A 60 2.00 -37.47 10.69
C ALA A 60 3.07 -36.44 10.30
N HIS A 61 2.72 -35.39 9.54
CA HIS A 61 3.65 -34.36 9.06
C HIS A 61 3.59 -33.09 9.92
N HIS A 62 3.93 -33.23 11.21
CA HIS A 62 3.84 -32.13 12.19
C HIS A 62 4.61 -30.87 11.78
N ASP A 63 5.82 -31.00 11.22
CA ASP A 63 6.58 -29.84 10.75
C ASP A 63 5.93 -29.17 9.53
N SER A 64 5.29 -29.92 8.63
CA SER A 64 4.52 -29.33 7.53
C SER A 64 3.34 -28.52 8.03
N GLN A 65 2.59 -29.04 9.01
CA GLN A 65 1.46 -28.36 9.62
C GLN A 65 1.85 -27.09 10.38
N ARG A 66 3.11 -26.97 10.81
CA ARG A 66 3.61 -25.81 11.56
C ARG A 66 4.32 -24.81 10.67
N ILE A 67 5.31 -25.26 9.89
CA ILE A 67 6.25 -24.38 9.15
C ILE A 67 5.59 -23.84 7.88
N ILE A 68 4.93 -24.67 7.09
CA ILE A 68 4.38 -24.23 5.79
C ILE A 68 3.26 -23.19 6.01
N PRO A 69 2.26 -23.41 6.89
CA PRO A 69 1.29 -22.39 7.25
C PRO A 69 1.90 -21.09 7.76
N ALA A 70 2.89 -21.17 8.65
CA ALA A 70 3.52 -19.98 9.21
C ALA A 70 4.23 -19.14 8.13
N VAL A 71 5.00 -19.79 7.25
CA VAL A 71 5.72 -19.07 6.17
C VAL A 71 4.76 -18.54 5.12
N THR A 72 3.75 -19.31 4.71
CA THR A 72 2.76 -18.87 3.72
C THR A 72 1.89 -17.73 4.23
N LYS A 73 1.52 -17.75 5.51
CA LYS A 73 0.88 -16.63 6.20
C LYS A 73 1.78 -15.39 6.22
N ALA A 74 3.05 -15.53 6.58
CA ALA A 74 3.99 -14.41 6.59
C ALA A 74 4.13 -13.78 5.19
N ILE A 75 4.30 -14.59 4.13
CA ILE A 75 4.35 -14.11 2.74
C ILE A 75 3.05 -13.40 2.37
N ARG A 76 1.89 -13.98 2.72
CA ARG A 76 0.58 -13.35 2.48
C ARG A 76 0.47 -11.98 3.14
N GLU A 77 0.89 -11.87 4.40
CA GLU A 77 0.85 -10.63 5.17
C GLU A 77 1.80 -9.60 4.58
N THR A 78 3.02 -10.00 4.20
CA THR A 78 3.97 -9.11 3.50
C THR A 78 3.41 -8.61 2.18
N LEU A 79 2.82 -9.47 1.34
CA LEU A 79 2.22 -9.08 0.06
C LEU A 79 0.97 -8.20 0.24
N ARG A 80 0.20 -8.40 1.31
CA ARG A 80 -0.96 -7.58 1.65
C ARG A 80 -0.55 -6.17 2.08
N ASN A 81 0.63 -6.04 2.70
CA ASN A 81 1.15 -4.76 3.16
C ASN A 81 1.93 -4.00 2.07
N VAL A 82 1.68 -4.31 0.79
CA VAL A 82 2.18 -3.50 -0.33
C VAL A 82 1.10 -2.49 -0.72
N VAL A 83 1.45 -1.21 -0.65
CA VAL A 83 0.56 -0.10 -1.03
C VAL A 83 1.08 0.48 -2.35
N PHE A 84 0.25 0.43 -3.39
CA PHE A 84 0.54 1.04 -4.68
C PHE A 84 -0.13 2.40 -4.77
N LEU A 85 0.62 3.39 -5.24
CA LEU A 85 0.13 4.74 -5.51
C LEU A 85 0.58 5.17 -6.91
N ASP A 86 -0.37 5.32 -7.81
CA ASP A 86 -0.23 5.92 -9.14
C ASP A 86 -1.15 7.16 -9.20
N PRO A 87 -0.73 8.30 -8.62
CA PRO A 87 -1.62 9.43 -8.43
C PRO A 87 -2.01 10.03 -9.79
N ARG A 88 -3.31 10.10 -10.08
CA ARG A 88 -3.86 10.63 -11.33
C ARG A 88 -4.61 11.94 -11.07
N PRO A 89 -3.95 13.12 -11.15
CA PRO A 89 -4.54 14.40 -10.79
C PRO A 89 -5.92 14.69 -11.37
N ALA A 90 -6.19 14.25 -12.61
CA ALA A 90 -7.49 14.41 -13.25
C ALA A 90 -8.65 13.80 -12.44
N LEU A 91 -8.40 12.74 -11.67
CA LEU A 91 -9.39 12.04 -10.84
C LEU A 91 -9.44 12.56 -9.39
N MET A 92 -8.50 13.42 -8.99
CA MET A 92 -8.30 13.85 -7.59
C MET A 92 -8.99 15.19 -7.27
N ARG A 93 -9.64 15.79 -8.26
CA ARG A 93 -10.20 17.15 -8.19
C ARG A 93 -11.63 17.20 -7.67
N ASP A 94 -12.34 16.08 -7.75
CA ASP A 94 -13.75 16.01 -7.36
C ASP A 94 -13.92 15.74 -5.86
N TYR A 95 -15.17 15.80 -5.44
CA TYR A 95 -15.56 15.39 -4.10
C TYR A 95 -15.43 13.88 -3.93
N ALA A 96 -15.12 13.44 -2.70
CA ALA A 96 -15.11 12.04 -2.30
C ALA A 96 -16.04 11.82 -1.11
N TYR A 97 -16.72 10.68 -1.06
CA TYR A 97 -17.55 10.32 0.09
C TYR A 97 -16.66 10.13 1.33
N VAL A 98 -17.01 10.72 2.49
CA VAL A 98 -16.14 10.74 3.69
C VAL A 98 -15.68 9.38 4.21
N LYS A 99 -16.41 8.29 3.93
CA LYS A 99 -16.02 6.93 4.36
C LYS A 99 -15.18 6.18 3.32
N ASP A 100 -14.90 6.79 2.17
CA ASP A 100 -13.94 6.29 1.20
C ASP A 100 -12.54 6.75 1.62
N ASP A 101 -12.12 6.35 2.83
CA ASP A 101 -11.01 6.94 3.59
C ASP A 101 -9.74 6.06 3.64
N LEU A 102 -9.71 5.03 2.80
CA LEU A 102 -8.56 4.20 2.47
C LEU A 102 -8.05 4.59 1.09
N ILE A 103 -6.83 5.12 1.01
CA ILE A 103 -6.29 5.66 -0.25
C ILE A 103 -6.37 4.65 -1.39
N LYS A 104 -7.00 5.06 -2.49
CA LYS A 104 -7.02 4.30 -3.74
C LYS A 104 -5.71 4.49 -4.47
N GLU A 105 -5.33 3.48 -5.25
CA GLU A 105 -4.13 3.51 -6.10
C GLU A 105 -4.06 4.79 -6.95
N ASP A 106 -5.19 5.25 -7.48
CA ASP A 106 -5.24 6.44 -8.33
C ASP A 106 -5.39 7.79 -7.61
N GLY A 107 -5.53 7.77 -6.28
CA GLY A 107 -5.75 8.96 -5.46
C GLY A 107 -7.13 9.61 -5.61
N SER A 108 -8.09 9.01 -6.34
CA SER A 108 -9.40 9.63 -6.59
C SER A 108 -10.20 9.98 -5.33
N ASN A 109 -9.94 9.28 -4.22
CA ASN A 109 -10.56 9.53 -2.92
C ASN A 109 -9.69 10.34 -1.95
N MET A 110 -8.62 10.98 -2.43
CA MET A 110 -7.66 11.72 -1.60
C MET A 110 -8.34 12.74 -0.68
N SER A 111 -9.37 13.45 -1.13
CA SER A 111 -10.12 14.41 -0.29
C SER A 111 -10.71 13.76 0.98
N ALA A 112 -11.23 12.54 0.89
CA ALA A 112 -11.77 11.81 2.03
C ALA A 112 -10.68 11.30 2.97
N VAL A 113 -9.57 10.79 2.40
CA VAL A 113 -8.41 10.34 3.18
C VAL A 113 -7.79 11.50 3.98
N LEU A 114 -7.54 12.64 3.32
CA LEU A 114 -7.02 13.84 3.96
C LEU A 114 -7.99 14.38 5.02
N TYR A 115 -9.30 14.28 4.79
CA TYR A 115 -10.31 14.67 5.77
C TYR A 115 -10.23 13.81 7.02
N ARG A 116 -10.09 12.48 6.87
CA ARG A 116 -9.91 11.53 8.00
C ARG A 116 -8.64 11.86 8.77
N ILE A 117 -7.49 11.99 8.10
CA ILE A 117 -6.21 12.37 8.73
C ILE A 117 -6.38 13.67 9.53
N SER A 118 -7.09 14.64 8.95
CA SER A 118 -7.30 15.95 9.57
C SER A 118 -8.25 15.95 10.78
N GLN A 119 -8.96 14.84 11.06
CA GLN A 119 -9.74 14.69 12.29
C GLN A 119 -8.85 14.43 13.52
N GLU A 120 -7.60 14.00 13.30
CA GLU A 120 -6.62 13.76 14.35
C GLU A 120 -5.58 14.90 14.38
N PRO A 121 -5.53 15.74 15.43
CA PRO A 121 -4.67 16.94 15.44
C PRO A 121 -3.18 16.66 15.24
N GLU A 122 -2.67 15.55 15.78
CA GLU A 122 -1.28 15.16 15.60
C GLU A 122 -0.98 14.80 14.14
N GLN A 123 -1.87 14.01 13.51
CA GLN A 123 -1.73 13.61 12.12
C GLN A 123 -1.90 14.79 11.16
N LYS A 124 -2.85 15.70 11.45
CA LYS A 124 -2.98 16.97 10.71
C LYS A 124 -1.68 17.78 10.75
N THR A 125 -1.02 17.83 11.90
CA THR A 125 0.24 18.56 12.08
C THR A 125 1.36 17.92 11.25
N ARG A 126 1.48 16.58 11.28
CA ARG A 126 2.45 15.84 10.45
C ARG A 126 2.20 16.05 8.96
N LEU A 127 0.94 16.00 8.53
CA LEU A 127 0.54 16.29 7.15
C LEU A 127 0.93 17.70 6.73
N LEU A 128 0.60 18.72 7.53
CA LEU A 128 0.98 20.09 7.23
C LEU A 128 2.49 20.29 7.20
N ALA A 129 3.24 19.63 8.09
CA ALA A 129 4.70 19.68 8.06
C ALA A 129 5.27 19.07 6.76
N PHE A 130 4.71 17.95 6.30
CA PHE A 130 5.08 17.31 5.03
C PHE A 130 4.75 18.16 3.81
N ILE A 131 3.62 18.88 3.81
CA ILE A 131 3.22 19.74 2.70
C ILE A 131 4.08 21.03 2.67
N LYS A 132 4.30 21.65 3.83
CA LYS A 132 5.04 22.93 3.98
C LYS A 132 6.51 22.85 3.59
N SER A 133 7.10 21.67 3.69
CA SER A 133 8.49 21.42 3.33
C SER A 133 8.73 21.40 1.83
N LEU A 134 7.69 21.45 1.00
CA LEU A 134 7.83 21.45 -0.45
C LEU A 134 7.95 22.89 -0.98
N PRO A 135 8.91 23.16 -1.87
CA PRO A 135 9.15 24.51 -2.37
C PRO A 135 7.94 25.06 -3.17
N GLU A 136 7.79 26.39 -3.14
CA GLU A 136 6.96 27.25 -4.03
C GLU A 136 5.52 27.59 -3.61
N GLN A 137 4.93 26.98 -2.57
CA GLN A 137 3.62 27.41 -2.04
C GLN A 137 3.67 27.55 -0.51
N ASP A 138 3.34 28.73 0.00
CA ASP A 138 3.20 28.97 1.45
C ASP A 138 1.85 28.41 1.94
N ILE A 139 1.70 27.09 1.89
CA ILE A 139 0.50 26.40 2.39
C ILE A 139 0.50 26.48 3.91
N THR A 140 -0.44 27.21 4.49
CA THR A 140 -0.52 27.44 5.93
C THR A 140 -1.42 26.45 6.63
N ASP A 141 -2.49 26.00 5.97
CA ASP A 141 -3.47 25.05 6.51
C ASP A 141 -4.17 24.23 5.40
N ILE A 142 -4.88 23.18 5.81
CA ILE A 142 -5.73 22.32 5.00
C ILE A 142 -7.16 22.35 5.57
N GLU A 143 -8.11 22.65 4.70
CA GLU A 143 -9.54 22.75 4.96
C GLU A 143 -10.33 21.83 4.03
N PHE A 144 -11.64 21.71 4.29
CA PHE A 144 -12.52 20.85 3.50
C PHE A 144 -13.87 21.51 3.27
N ILE A 145 -14.37 21.41 2.04
CA ILE A 145 -15.76 21.71 1.72
C ILE A 145 -16.55 20.42 1.93
N LYS A 146 -17.54 20.44 2.83
CA LYS A 146 -18.40 19.29 3.12
C LYS A 146 -19.83 19.55 2.64
N THR A 147 -20.42 18.58 1.95
CA THR A 147 -21.82 18.61 1.52
C THR A 147 -22.73 17.91 2.53
N ASP A 148 -24.05 18.15 2.42
CA ASP A 148 -25.06 17.46 3.24
C ASP A 148 -25.09 15.94 3.01
N ARG A 149 -24.56 15.47 1.88
CA ARG A 149 -24.45 14.04 1.55
C ARG A 149 -23.21 13.38 2.14
N ASN A 150 -22.43 14.14 2.94
CA ASN A 150 -21.13 13.74 3.44
C ASN A 150 -20.11 13.45 2.31
N ASP A 151 -20.15 14.25 1.26
CA ASP A 151 -19.04 14.33 0.32
C ASP A 151 -18.10 15.45 0.76
N VAL A 152 -16.80 15.26 0.62
CA VAL A 152 -15.76 16.22 0.99
C VAL A 152 -14.81 16.49 -0.17
N MET A 153 -14.40 17.74 -0.29
CA MET A 153 -13.36 18.18 -1.23
C MET A 153 -12.29 18.95 -0.46
N VAL A 154 -11.02 18.62 -0.70
CA VAL A 154 -9.89 19.32 -0.08
C VAL A 154 -9.77 20.74 -0.61
N ARG A 155 -9.39 21.64 0.29
CA ARG A 155 -9.07 23.05 0.05
C ARG A 155 -7.77 23.38 0.77
N LEU A 156 -6.82 23.98 0.07
CA LEU A 156 -5.59 24.48 0.69
C LEU A 156 -5.74 25.95 1.06
N VAL A 157 -5.19 26.31 2.22
CA VAL A 157 -5.04 27.71 2.64
C VAL A 157 -3.60 28.11 2.34
N GLU A 158 -3.43 29.11 1.49
CA GLU A 158 -2.12 29.64 1.09
C GLU A 158 -1.93 31.07 1.59
N SER A 159 -0.72 31.40 2.04
CA SER A 159 -0.31 32.78 2.29
C SER A 159 0.25 33.39 1.02
N PHE A 160 -0.18 34.62 0.69
CA PHE A 160 0.42 35.43 -0.35
C PHE A 160 0.69 36.83 0.20
N GLY A 161 1.92 37.05 0.68
CA GLY A 161 2.30 38.25 1.42
C GLY A 161 1.58 38.31 2.77
N GLN A 162 0.69 39.29 2.95
CA GLN A 162 -0.13 39.43 4.17
C GLN A 162 -1.58 38.97 4.01
N LYS A 163 -1.93 38.37 2.87
CA LYS A 163 -3.29 37.89 2.61
C LYS A 163 -3.31 36.37 2.58
N SER A 164 -4.32 35.78 3.19
CA SER A 164 -4.64 34.37 3.03
C SER A 164 -5.59 34.20 1.85
N ARG A 165 -5.38 33.16 1.04
CA ARG A 165 -6.29 32.72 -0.01
C ARG A 165 -6.58 31.24 0.14
N THR A 166 -7.80 30.83 -0.18
CA THR A 166 -8.19 29.43 -0.24
C THR A 166 -8.21 28.95 -1.68
N VAL A 167 -7.64 27.78 -1.95
CA VAL A 167 -7.61 27.16 -3.28
C VAL A 167 -8.21 25.76 -3.19
N ASP A 168 -9.29 25.54 -3.92
CA ASP A 168 -10.01 24.26 -3.97
C ASP A 168 -9.27 23.26 -4.87
N ALA A 169 -9.47 21.96 -4.64
CA ALA A 169 -8.81 20.89 -5.39
C ALA A 169 -8.78 21.05 -6.93
N PRO A 170 -9.87 21.47 -7.61
CA PRO A 170 -9.87 21.66 -9.06
C PRO A 170 -8.84 22.67 -9.57
N LEU A 171 -8.49 23.66 -8.75
CA LEU A 171 -7.57 24.75 -9.09
C LEU A 171 -6.12 24.45 -8.69
N LEU A 172 -5.87 23.34 -7.99
CA LEU A 172 -4.52 22.93 -7.62
C LEU A 172 -3.75 22.41 -8.84
N SER A 173 -2.43 22.66 -8.82
CA SER A 173 -1.53 22.10 -9.81
C SER A 173 -1.45 20.57 -9.66
N ASP A 174 -1.19 19.88 -10.77
CA ASP A 174 -1.00 18.42 -10.76
C ASP A 174 0.09 17.99 -9.78
N GLY A 175 1.21 18.72 -9.72
CA GLY A 175 2.28 18.46 -8.77
C GLY A 175 1.84 18.61 -7.31
N THR A 176 0.98 19.59 -6.99
CA THR A 176 0.42 19.76 -5.64
C THR A 176 -0.50 18.59 -5.27
N LEU A 177 -1.35 18.14 -6.20
CA LEU A 177 -2.22 16.99 -5.98
C LEU A 177 -1.42 15.71 -5.75
N ARG A 178 -0.40 15.43 -6.59
CA ARG A 178 0.49 14.27 -6.41
C ARG A 178 1.18 14.28 -5.06
N VAL A 179 1.71 15.42 -4.64
CA VAL A 179 2.29 15.63 -3.31
C VAL A 179 1.30 15.29 -2.19
N LEU A 180 0.07 15.79 -2.29
CA LEU A 180 -0.95 15.54 -1.28
C LEU A 180 -1.29 14.04 -1.19
N ALA A 181 -1.37 13.35 -2.33
CA ALA A 181 -1.58 11.91 -2.36
C ALA A 181 -0.41 11.16 -1.73
N VAL A 182 0.84 11.55 -2.01
CA VAL A 182 2.02 10.94 -1.37
C VAL A 182 1.97 11.12 0.15
N GLY A 183 1.70 12.34 0.63
CA GLY A 183 1.59 12.62 2.06
C GLY A 183 0.45 11.85 2.72
N ALA A 184 -0.70 11.77 2.06
CA ALA A 184 -1.84 10.97 2.53
C ALA A 184 -1.47 9.48 2.63
N THR A 185 -0.80 8.93 1.62
CA THR A 185 -0.37 7.53 1.59
C THR A 185 0.63 7.23 2.69
N LEU A 186 1.67 8.06 2.85
CA LEU A 186 2.67 7.83 3.90
C LEU A 186 2.09 7.85 5.31
N LEU A 187 1.16 8.77 5.60
CA LEU A 187 0.56 8.87 6.93
C LEU A 187 -0.51 7.82 7.22
N THR A 188 -0.92 7.05 6.20
CA THR A 188 -2.01 6.06 6.33
C THR A 188 -1.60 4.66 5.95
N ALA A 189 -0.41 4.48 5.39
CA ALA A 189 0.17 3.18 5.13
C ALA A 189 0.32 2.42 6.46
N PRO A 190 0.01 1.10 6.48
CA PRO A 190 0.29 0.28 7.65
C PRO A 190 1.78 0.31 8.00
N GLU A 191 2.10 0.23 9.29
CA GLU A 191 3.48 0.12 9.75
C GLU A 191 4.18 -1.08 9.09
N GLY A 192 5.40 -0.87 8.60
CA GLY A 192 6.17 -1.88 7.87
C GLY A 192 5.63 -2.20 6.46
N ALA A 193 4.72 -1.38 5.91
CA ALA A 193 4.26 -1.51 4.54
C ALA A 193 5.34 -1.15 3.52
N LEU A 194 5.35 -1.86 2.39
CA LEU A 194 6.10 -1.45 1.20
C LEU A 194 5.23 -0.49 0.39
N VAL A 195 5.59 0.79 0.37
CA VAL A 195 4.92 1.78 -0.47
C VAL A 195 5.63 1.89 -1.82
N VAL A 196 4.90 1.62 -2.90
CA VAL A 196 5.35 1.78 -4.28
C VAL A 196 4.64 3.00 -4.86
N ILE A 197 5.42 4.00 -5.28
CA ILE A 197 4.89 5.24 -5.84
C ILE A 197 5.35 5.34 -7.29
N GLU A 198 4.40 5.32 -8.20
CA GLU A 198 4.63 5.50 -9.63
C GLU A 198 4.65 6.99 -9.99
N GLU A 199 5.38 7.34 -11.06
CA GLU A 199 5.36 8.67 -11.68
C GLU A 199 5.57 9.87 -10.72
N ILE A 200 6.51 9.77 -9.78
CA ILE A 200 6.79 10.83 -8.79
C ILE A 200 7.31 12.13 -9.42
N ASP A 201 7.84 12.06 -10.63
CA ASP A 201 8.49 13.12 -11.40
C ASP A 201 7.58 13.71 -12.49
N ASN A 202 6.48 13.05 -12.84
CA ASN A 202 5.56 13.55 -13.85
C ASN A 202 4.76 14.77 -13.36
N GLY A 203 4.94 15.90 -14.03
CA GLY A 203 4.22 17.15 -13.72
C GLY A 203 4.70 17.85 -12.45
N VAL A 204 5.84 17.41 -11.88
CA VAL A 204 6.48 18.01 -10.70
C VAL A 204 7.79 18.68 -11.14
N HIS A 205 8.03 19.92 -10.73
CA HIS A 205 9.29 20.61 -11.05
C HIS A 205 10.49 19.84 -10.44
N PRO A 206 11.65 19.70 -11.13
CA PRO A 206 12.76 18.88 -10.65
C PRO A 206 13.23 19.16 -9.21
N SER A 207 13.21 20.42 -8.77
CA SER A 207 13.53 20.80 -7.38
C SER A 207 12.54 20.24 -6.34
N ARG A 208 11.27 20.09 -6.72
CA ARG A 208 10.22 19.49 -5.87
C ARG A 208 10.42 17.98 -5.77
N ALA A 209 10.80 17.32 -6.86
CA ALA A 209 11.05 15.88 -6.87
C ALA A 209 12.21 15.49 -5.93
N GLU A 210 13.32 16.24 -5.95
CA GLU A 210 14.45 15.98 -5.05
C GLU A 210 14.07 16.16 -3.57
N THR A 211 13.33 17.23 -3.27
CA THR A 211 12.87 17.50 -1.89
C THR A 211 11.91 16.42 -1.42
N LEU A 212 10.94 16.04 -2.26
CA LEU A 212 10.01 14.94 -2.00
C LEU A 212 10.76 13.65 -1.66
N VAL A 213 11.71 13.23 -2.50
CA VAL A 213 12.49 11.99 -2.29
C VAL A 213 13.28 12.04 -0.99
N ARG A 214 13.88 13.18 -0.63
CA ARG A 214 14.59 13.33 0.64
C ARG A 214 13.66 13.14 1.84
N GLN A 215 12.43 13.65 1.75
CA GLN A 215 11.45 13.50 2.82
C GLN A 215 10.89 12.09 2.90
N LEU A 216 10.58 11.47 1.77
CA LEU A 216 10.21 10.06 1.70
C LEU A 216 11.24 9.20 2.45
N ARG A 217 12.53 9.47 2.25
CA ARG A 217 13.63 8.78 2.96
C ARG A 217 13.65 9.05 4.46
N ALA A 218 13.38 10.28 4.89
CA ALA A 218 13.35 10.63 6.31
C ALA A 218 12.18 9.93 7.03
N THR A 219 10.98 10.00 6.46
CA THR A 219 9.79 9.33 7.02
C THR A 219 9.96 7.82 7.04
N ALA A 220 10.48 7.21 5.97
CA ALA A 220 10.77 5.77 5.95
C ALA A 220 11.81 5.35 7.02
N ALA A 221 12.77 6.21 7.34
CA ALA A 221 13.78 5.94 8.37
C ALA A 221 13.21 6.04 9.79
N GLU A 222 12.26 6.94 10.03
CA GLU A 222 11.58 7.10 11.32
C GLU A 222 10.69 5.89 11.67
N GLU A 223 10.05 5.27 10.66
CA GLU A 223 9.21 4.08 10.85
C GLU A 223 9.98 2.75 10.87
N SER A 224 11.29 2.77 10.59
CA SER A 224 12.15 1.57 10.60
C SER A 224 12.85 1.32 11.95
N CYS A 225 12.53 2.10 12.99
CA CYS A 225 13.17 2.09 14.32
C CYS A 225 12.18 1.61 15.40
#